data_AF-A0A3B9APK7-F1
#
_entry.id   AF-A0A3B9APK7-F1
#
_cell.length_a   1.000
_cell.length_b   1.000
_cell.length_c   1.000
_cell.angle_alpha   90.00
_cell.angle_beta   90.00
_cell.angle_gamma   90.00
#
_symmetry.space_group_name_H-M   'P 1'
#
loop_
_entity.id
_entity.type
_entity.pdbx_description
1 polymer ?
#
loop_
_entity_poly.entity_id
_entity_poly.type
_entity_poly.pdbx_seq_one_letter_code
_entity_poly.pdbx_strand_id
1 'polypeptide(L)'
;MQKSFFSVIFSSLPHSLTFLTFPPMLHVDPNIARAKTIDKQVYTSLVFWEGSKEKIFAPSWQFVGHIGLVPEIGCVWPFTMLDGLLNEPLLLSRSENNQIHCLSNVCTHRGNLLAY
;
A
#
# COMPACT_ATOMS: atom_id res chain seq x y z
N MET A 1 7.59 -14.33 -6.66
CA MET A 1 8.94 -13.72 -6.86
C MET A 1 8.76 -12.21 -6.76
N GLN A 2 8.76 -11.65 -5.56
CA GLN A 2 8.56 -10.21 -5.32
C GLN A 2 9.45 -9.84 -4.14
N LYS A 3 10.12 -8.69 -4.26
CA LYS A 3 11.31 -8.23 -3.52
C LYS A 3 12.65 -8.57 -4.18
N SER A 4 12.81 -8.17 -5.43
CA SER A 4 14.14 -7.79 -5.95
C SER A 4 13.95 -6.94 -7.19
N PHE A 5 13.74 -5.64 -7.01
CA PHE A 5 14.04 -4.60 -8.00
C PHE A 5 13.78 -3.27 -7.29
N PHE A 6 14.82 -2.71 -6.68
CA PHE A 6 15.08 -1.26 -6.52
C PHE A 6 16.35 -1.12 -5.69
N SER A 7 17.45 -1.58 -6.28
CA SER A 7 18.79 -1.11 -5.96
C SER A 7 19.35 -0.57 -7.28
N VAL A 8 19.89 0.66 -7.25
CA VAL A 8 20.44 1.44 -8.38
C VAL A 8 19.32 2.00 -9.27
N ILE A 9 19.06 3.32 -9.34
CA ILE A 9 19.93 4.36 -9.92
C ILE A 9 19.91 5.64 -9.05
N PHE A 10 20.99 5.90 -8.32
CA PHE A 10 21.39 7.23 -7.88
C PHE A 10 22.66 7.60 -8.65
N SER A 11 22.53 7.96 -9.92
CA SER A 11 23.61 8.62 -10.65
C SER A 11 23.02 9.42 -11.80
N SER A 12 23.27 10.73 -11.77
CA SER A 12 22.92 11.75 -12.76
C SER A 12 21.44 12.18 -12.84
N LEU A 13 21.05 13.09 -11.96
CA LEU A 13 20.02 14.08 -12.25
C LEU A 13 20.61 15.50 -12.15
N PRO A 14 20.25 16.42 -13.07
CA PRO A 14 20.79 17.76 -13.14
C PRO A 14 20.38 18.61 -11.92
N HIS A 15 21.22 19.58 -11.58
CA HIS A 15 21.24 20.44 -10.39
C HIS A 15 20.03 21.39 -10.19
N SER A 16 18.79 21.08 -10.60
CA SER A 16 17.65 22.00 -10.41
C SER A 16 16.31 21.38 -10.02
N LEU A 17 16.29 20.28 -9.27
CA LEU A 17 15.07 19.77 -8.60
C LEU A 17 15.38 19.36 -7.15
N THR A 18 15.91 20.31 -6.38
CA THR A 18 16.14 20.18 -4.93
C THR A 18 14.83 20.32 -4.15
N PHE A 19 13.85 19.46 -4.40
CA PHE A 19 12.64 19.34 -3.57
C PHE A 19 12.39 17.88 -3.18
N LEU A 20 13.45 17.16 -2.82
CA LEU A 20 13.35 16.07 -1.85
C LEU A 20 13.75 16.64 -0.48
N THR A 21 13.02 17.65 -0.02
CA THR A 21 13.08 18.00 1.40
C THR A 21 12.55 16.80 2.16
N PHE A 22 13.43 16.13 2.89
CA PHE A 22 13.05 15.21 3.96
C PHE A 22 11.83 15.79 4.71
N PRO A 23 10.78 15.01 4.98
CA PRO A 23 9.63 15.54 5.69
C PRO A 23 10.13 16.13 7.01
N PRO A 24 9.62 17.31 7.43
CA PRO A 24 10.03 17.89 8.70
C PRO A 24 9.84 16.84 9.79
N MET A 25 10.87 16.68 10.62
CA MET A 25 10.87 15.69 11.70
C MET A 25 9.64 15.92 12.59
N LEU A 26 8.71 14.96 12.55
CA LEU A 26 7.58 14.93 13.46
C LEU A 26 8.12 14.67 14.87
N HIS A 27 7.83 15.58 15.79
CA HIS A 27 8.22 15.42 17.18
C HIS A 27 7.13 14.71 17.96
N VAL A 28 7.45 13.54 18.52
CA VAL A 28 6.59 12.80 19.45
C VAL A 28 7.26 12.84 20.82
N ASP A 29 6.58 13.42 21.81
CA ASP A 29 7.06 13.41 23.19
C ASP A 29 6.95 11.98 23.74
N PRO A 30 8.03 11.38 24.27
CA PRO A 30 7.99 10.01 24.80
C PRO A 30 7.07 9.87 26.02
N ASN A 31 6.81 10.97 26.74
CA ASN A 31 5.86 10.96 27.84
C ASN A 31 4.45 11.22 27.30
N ILE A 32 3.60 10.19 27.32
CA ILE A 32 2.22 10.27 26.84
C ILE A 32 1.37 11.34 27.56
N ALA A 33 1.70 11.70 28.81
CA ALA A 33 1.02 12.77 29.54
C ALA A 33 1.25 14.17 28.91
N ARG A 34 2.24 14.30 28.02
CA ARG A 34 2.58 15.52 27.28
C ARG A 34 2.16 15.43 25.81
N ALA A 35 1.41 14.39 25.43
CA ALA A 35 0.94 14.22 24.08
C ALA A 35 0.07 15.41 23.64
N LYS A 36 0.25 15.82 22.40
CA LYS A 36 -0.54 16.86 21.74
C LYS A 36 -0.95 16.36 20.37
N THR A 37 -1.93 17.02 19.76
CA THR A 37 -2.28 16.77 18.36
C THR A 37 -1.04 16.94 17.49
N ILE A 38 -0.91 16.08 16.48
CA ILE A 38 0.16 16.14 15.51
C ILE A 38 0.12 17.46 14.73
N ASP A 39 1.25 17.88 14.16
CA ASP A 39 1.33 19.12 13.40
C ASP A 39 0.30 19.16 12.26
N LYS A 40 -0.34 20.32 12.06
CA LYS A 40 -1.36 20.53 11.02
C LYS A 40 -0.88 20.12 9.62
N GLN A 41 0.41 20.23 9.35
CA GLN A 41 1.01 19.89 8.06
C GLN A 41 0.77 18.43 7.66
N VAL A 42 0.61 17.51 8.62
CA VAL A 42 0.29 16.10 8.33
C VAL A 42 -1.03 15.95 7.60
N TYR A 43 -1.98 16.85 7.85
CA TYR A 43 -3.31 16.82 7.22
C TYR A 43 -3.37 17.63 5.91
N THR A 44 -2.48 18.61 5.71
CA THR A 44 -2.61 19.58 4.61
C THR A 44 -1.48 19.51 3.58
N SER A 45 -0.36 18.87 3.89
CA SER A 45 0.80 18.82 3.00
C SER A 45 0.77 17.59 2.10
N LEU A 46 0.97 17.81 0.79
CA LEU A 46 1.15 16.73 -0.17
C LEU A 46 2.38 15.86 0.12
N VAL A 47 3.43 16.44 0.72
CA VAL A 47 4.65 15.68 1.06
C VAL A 47 4.35 14.60 2.09
N PHE A 48 3.55 14.93 3.11
CA PHE A 48 3.12 13.94 4.11
C PHE A 48 2.13 12.93 3.53
N TRP A 49 1.24 13.38 2.65
CA TRP A 49 0.31 12.49 1.95
C TRP A 49 1.03 11.43 1.11
N GLU A 50 1.90 11.84 0.19
CA GLU A 50 2.65 10.92 -0.68
C GLU A 50 3.57 10.00 0.14
N GLY A 51 4.23 10.54 1.17
CA GLY A 51 5.04 9.74 2.08
C GLY A 51 4.23 8.70 2.86
N SER A 52 2.97 9.00 3.20
CA SER A 52 2.09 8.09 3.95
C SER A 52 1.64 6.89 3.11
N LYS A 53 1.44 7.07 1.79
CA LYS A 53 1.09 5.97 0.88
C LYS A 53 2.11 4.84 0.99
N GLU A 54 3.39 5.18 0.85
CA GLU A 54 4.50 4.23 0.84
C GLU A 54 4.90 3.73 2.24
N LYS A 55 4.89 4.62 3.25
CA LYS A 55 5.44 4.29 4.57
C LYS A 55 4.41 3.75 5.57
N ILE A 56 3.13 4.00 5.31
CA ILE A 56 2.04 3.62 6.23
C ILE A 56 1.09 2.67 5.52
N PHE A 57 0.47 3.07 4.42
CA PHE A 57 -0.60 2.30 3.81
C PHE A 57 -0.11 1.03 3.11
N ALA A 58 0.86 1.12 2.20
CA ALA A 58 1.40 -0.02 1.47
C ALA A 58 1.94 -1.16 2.37
N PRO A 59 2.68 -0.89 3.48
CA PRO A 59 3.21 -1.95 4.33
C PRO A 59 2.27 -2.38 5.47
N SER A 60 1.09 -1.77 5.63
CA SER A 60 0.18 -2.12 6.74
C SER A 60 -0.86 -3.16 6.35
N TRP A 61 -1.34 -3.90 7.36
CA TRP A 61 -2.47 -4.80 7.21
C TRP A 61 -3.74 -4.00 6.91
N GLN A 62 -4.37 -4.31 5.77
CA GLN A 62 -5.63 -3.70 5.36
C GLN A 62 -6.79 -4.65 5.59
N PHE A 63 -7.89 -4.12 6.10
CA PHE A 63 -9.14 -4.86 6.18
C PHE A 63 -9.80 -4.91 4.80
N VAL A 64 -10.05 -6.12 4.30
CA VAL A 64 -10.63 -6.35 2.96
C VAL A 64 -12.10 -6.79 3.02
N GLY A 65 -12.50 -7.49 4.07
CA GLY A 65 -13.88 -7.96 4.22
C GLY A 65 -14.02 -9.21 5.08
N HIS A 66 -15.18 -9.86 4.97
CA HIS A 66 -15.54 -11.07 5.70
C HIS A 66 -15.27 -12.34 4.88
N ILE A 67 -15.02 -13.48 5.55
CA ILE A 67 -14.74 -14.78 4.90
C ILE A 67 -15.84 -15.28 3.96
N GLY A 68 -17.05 -14.77 4.11
CA GLY A 68 -18.22 -15.08 3.27
C GLY A 68 -18.16 -14.48 1.86
N LEU A 69 -17.18 -13.62 1.55
CA LEU A 69 -16.91 -13.18 0.18
C LEU A 69 -16.44 -14.33 -0.72
N VAL A 70 -15.86 -15.36 -0.13
CA VAL A 70 -15.44 -16.60 -0.80
C VAL A 70 -16.01 -17.79 -0.01
N PRO A 71 -17.32 -18.09 -0.16
CA PRO A 71 -18.01 -19.04 0.72
C PRO A 71 -17.58 -20.48 0.48
N GLU A 72 -17.27 -20.84 -0.77
CA GLU A 72 -17.03 -22.22 -1.20
C GLU A 72 -15.70 -22.38 -1.93
N ILE A 73 -15.20 -23.61 -2.00
CA ILE A 73 -13.96 -23.95 -2.71
C ILE A 73 -14.10 -23.56 -4.18
N GLY A 74 -13.07 -22.92 -4.73
CA GLY A 74 -13.07 -22.43 -6.11
C GLY A 74 -13.70 -21.05 -6.27
N CYS A 75 -14.36 -20.49 -5.25
CA CYS A 75 -14.81 -19.10 -5.30
C CYS A 75 -13.62 -18.14 -5.35
N VAL A 76 -13.78 -17.11 -6.18
CA VAL A 76 -12.88 -15.97 -6.27
C VAL A 76 -13.66 -14.67 -6.10
N TRP A 77 -13.02 -13.68 -5.49
CA TRP A 77 -13.59 -12.35 -5.30
C TRP A 77 -12.53 -11.29 -5.68
N PRO A 78 -12.62 -10.69 -6.88
CA PRO A 78 -11.73 -9.60 -7.28
C PRO A 78 -12.10 -8.29 -6.58
N PHE A 79 -11.10 -7.48 -6.25
CA PHE A 79 -11.28 -6.15 -5.67
C PHE A 79 -10.06 -5.26 -5.92
N THR A 80 -10.24 -3.95 -5.82
CA THR A 80 -9.13 -2.99 -5.84
C THR A 80 -8.78 -2.59 -4.41
N MET A 81 -7.52 -2.76 -4.00
CA MET A 81 -7.05 -2.36 -2.68
C MET A 81 -6.96 -0.83 -2.57
N LEU A 82 -7.66 -0.28 -1.58
CA LEU A 82 -7.72 1.15 -1.27
C LEU A 82 -7.82 1.99 -2.55
N ASP A 83 -8.96 1.87 -3.24
CA ASP A 83 -9.23 2.58 -4.50
C ASP A 83 -9.03 4.10 -4.32
N GLY A 84 -8.36 4.73 -5.29
CA GLY A 84 -7.89 6.11 -5.23
C GLY A 84 -6.60 6.33 -4.42
N LEU A 85 -6.08 5.30 -3.73
CA LEU A 85 -4.88 5.38 -2.91
C LEU A 85 -3.77 4.43 -3.37
N LEU A 86 -3.98 3.11 -3.25
CA LEU A 86 -3.02 2.10 -3.72
C LEU A 86 -3.36 1.61 -5.13
N ASN A 87 -4.65 1.53 -5.46
CA ASN A 87 -5.13 1.12 -6.79
C ASN A 87 -4.57 -0.24 -7.24
N GLU A 88 -4.31 -1.15 -6.30
CA GLU A 88 -3.78 -2.47 -6.62
C GLU A 88 -4.93 -3.47 -6.84
N PRO A 89 -5.10 -4.04 -8.03
CA PRO A 89 -6.10 -5.07 -8.27
C PRO A 89 -5.64 -6.39 -7.65
N LEU A 90 -6.44 -6.88 -6.72
CA LEU A 90 -6.23 -8.12 -5.98
C LEU A 90 -7.43 -9.05 -6.14
N LEU A 91 -7.26 -10.31 -5.77
CA LEU A 91 -8.34 -11.28 -5.67
C LEU A 91 -8.19 -12.10 -4.40
N LEU A 92 -9.31 -12.34 -3.72
CA LEU A 92 -9.42 -13.40 -2.74
C LEU A 92 -9.78 -14.69 -3.46
N SER A 93 -9.24 -15.82 -3.02
CA SER A 93 -9.63 -17.14 -3.50
C SER A 93 -9.73 -18.13 -2.35
N ARG A 94 -10.65 -19.10 -2.45
CA ARG A 94 -10.67 -20.27 -1.57
C ARG A 94 -10.15 -21.48 -2.33
N SER A 95 -8.99 -21.99 -1.91
CA SER A 95 -8.32 -23.12 -2.56
C SER A 95 -9.01 -24.46 -2.23
N GLU A 96 -8.62 -25.51 -2.95
CA GLU A 96 -9.09 -26.89 -2.74
C GLU A 96 -8.81 -27.41 -1.31
N ASN A 97 -7.74 -26.91 -0.68
CA ASN A 97 -7.41 -27.20 0.71
C ASN A 97 -8.25 -26.40 1.72
N ASN A 98 -9.32 -25.74 1.26
CA ASN A 98 -10.21 -24.87 2.04
C ASN A 98 -9.51 -23.68 2.73
N GLN A 99 -8.37 -23.23 2.17
CA GLN A 99 -7.64 -22.04 2.66
C GLN A 99 -8.00 -20.81 1.83
N ILE A 100 -8.09 -19.66 2.50
CA ILE A 100 -8.27 -18.37 1.82
C ILE A 100 -6.91 -17.77 1.49
N HIS A 101 -6.73 -17.33 0.25
CA HIS A 101 -5.54 -16.62 -0.21
C HIS A 101 -5.93 -15.25 -0.75
N CYS A 102 -5.00 -14.29 -0.64
CA CYS A 102 -5.08 -13.01 -1.32
C CYS A 102 -3.91 -12.94 -2.32
N LEU A 103 -4.24 -12.70 -3.59
CA LEU A 103 -3.29 -12.75 -4.70
C LEU A 103 -3.42 -11.49 -5.55
N SER A 104 -2.38 -11.15 -6.30
CA SER A 104 -2.49 -10.13 -7.35
C SER A 104 -3.46 -10.61 -8.43
N ASN A 105 -4.41 -9.76 -8.83
CA ASN A 105 -5.35 -10.03 -9.90
C ASN A 105 -4.80 -9.60 -11.26
N VAL A 106 -3.49 -9.78 -11.47
CA VAL A 106 -2.79 -9.39 -12.69
C VAL A 106 -1.98 -10.56 -13.21
N CYS A 107 -2.23 -10.93 -14.46
CA CYS A 107 -1.46 -11.96 -15.15
C CYS A 107 0.00 -11.53 -15.29
N THR A 108 0.92 -12.35 -14.82
CA THR A 108 2.36 -12.07 -14.86
C THR A 108 2.95 -12.08 -16.28
N HIS A 109 2.23 -12.58 -17.29
CA HIS A 109 2.70 -12.60 -18.67
C HIS A 109 2.53 -11.25 -19.37
N ARG A 110 1.32 -10.68 -19.33
CA ARG A 110 0.97 -9.46 -20.10
C ARG A 110 0.07 -8.47 -19.35
N GLY A 111 -0.09 -8.61 -18.04
CA GLY A 111 -0.79 -7.62 -17.22
C GLY A 111 -2.32 -7.63 -17.32
N ASN A 112 -2.93 -8.65 -17.94
CA ASN A 112 -4.39 -8.74 -18.01
C ASN A 112 -4.99 -9.08 -16.64
N LEU A 113 -6.17 -8.55 -16.33
CA LEU A 113 -6.92 -8.97 -15.15
C LEU A 113 -7.33 -10.44 -15.27
N LEU A 114 -7.26 -11.19 -14.17
CA LEU A 114 -7.60 -12.62 -14.16
C LEU A 114 -9.11 -12.83 -13.94
N ALA A 115 -9.72 -11.97 -13.12
CA ALA A 115 -11.15 -11.95 -12.83
C ALA A 115 -11.66 -10.50 -12.77
N TYR A 116 -12.95 -10.32 -13.07
CA TYR A 116 -13.65 -9.02 -13.08
C TYR A 116 -14.73 -8.98 -12.01
#